data_AF-A0A916VSU5-F1
#
_entry.id   AF-A0A916VSU5-F1
#
_cell.length_a   1.000
_cell.length_b   1.000
_cell.length_c   1.000
_cell.angle_alpha   90.00
_cell.angle_beta   90.00
_cell.angle_gamma   90.00
#
_symmetry.space_group_name_H-M   'P 1'
#
loop_
_entity.id
_entity.type
_entity.pdbx_description
1 polymer ?
#
loop_
_entity_poly.entity_id
_entity_poly.type
_entity_poly.pdbx_seq_one_letter_code
_entity_poly.pdbx_strand_id
1 'polypeptide(L)'
;METLEIYSGREKQKRKRKFAILKKKYKLTEFEDSSPDSNLYEILQKIEQFELLTEADIDWLKSYNLTEIIKVAEEKYLEKDWIRLQDKYLATVGVLKFDPFYNILSKLDKGERLDKLMFTQLTTENLLTPGSKITTTYYQIEADFFEDEFKRTKDKWLIPKISSYWRKANKSLKALEITSKSKVNLEKLKDKDLKARILVTRGAAFRDVRQLNEAKNLALQAHKIDSKSHHPCTLLGATCYGLGKYGDGDYWFEEAQQRGADIKDIDKEIKRLVKETSNRKKRKEIIEYLLKKIKGNMLGLKNIYSINQYQLRRFN
;
A
#
# COMPACT_ATOMS: atom_id res chain seq x y z
N MET A 1 55.89 -4.25 -16.34
CA MET A 1 55.28 -3.30 -17.30
C MET A 1 54.73 -4.02 -18.52
N GLU A 2 55.49 -4.94 -19.12
CA GLU A 2 55.10 -5.73 -20.31
C GLU A 2 53.79 -6.54 -20.16
N THR A 3 53.51 -7.09 -18.98
CA THR A 3 52.25 -7.81 -18.69
C THR A 3 51.02 -6.92 -18.59
N LEU A 4 51.17 -5.65 -18.17
CA LEU A 4 50.09 -4.66 -18.07
C LEU A 4 49.72 -4.11 -19.45
N GLU A 5 50.71 -3.86 -20.32
CA GLU A 5 50.48 -3.38 -21.69
C GLU A 5 49.79 -4.45 -22.56
N ILE A 6 50.23 -5.71 -22.49
CA ILE A 6 49.60 -6.83 -23.20
C ILE A 6 48.15 -7.04 -22.73
N TYR A 7 47.89 -6.90 -21.43
CA TYR A 7 46.55 -7.01 -20.87
C TYR A 7 45.64 -5.87 -21.37
N SER A 8 46.17 -4.64 -21.40
CA SER A 8 45.44 -3.47 -21.91
C SER A 8 45.05 -3.59 -23.39
N GLY A 9 45.94 -4.13 -24.23
CA GLY A 9 45.69 -4.32 -25.66
C GLY A 9 44.61 -5.38 -25.94
N ARG A 10 44.62 -6.48 -25.17
CA ARG A 10 43.60 -7.54 -25.29
C ARG A 10 42.21 -7.07 -24.88
N GLU A 11 42.11 -6.31 -23.79
CA GLU A 11 40.83 -5.75 -23.35
C GLU A 11 40.29 -4.68 -24.31
N LYS A 12 41.17 -3.83 -24.86
CA LYS A 12 40.77 -2.87 -25.91
C LYS A 12 40.21 -3.56 -27.15
N GLN A 13 40.81 -4.67 -27.58
CA GLN A 13 40.32 -5.45 -28.72
C GLN A 13 38.99 -6.15 -28.43
N LYS A 14 38.77 -6.64 -27.19
CA LYS A 14 37.46 -7.14 -26.75
C LYS A 14 36.38 -6.07 -26.81
N ARG A 15 36.65 -4.87 -26.29
CA ARG A 15 35.71 -3.72 -26.32
C ARG A 15 35.34 -3.36 -27.76
N LYS A 16 36.33 -3.27 -28.67
CA LYS A 16 36.08 -3.05 -30.11
C LYS A 16 35.16 -4.10 -30.73
N ARG A 17 35.40 -5.39 -30.46
CA ARG A 17 34.54 -6.48 -30.95
C ARG A 17 33.12 -6.36 -30.40
N LYS A 18 32.97 -6.08 -29.11
CA LYS A 18 31.67 -5.87 -28.47
C LYS A 18 30.95 -4.65 -29.08
N PHE A 19 31.65 -3.55 -29.34
CA PHE A 19 31.06 -2.38 -29.99
C PHE A 19 30.55 -2.71 -31.40
N ALA A 20 31.34 -3.42 -32.22
CA ALA A 20 30.91 -3.85 -33.55
C ALA A 20 29.64 -4.73 -33.51
N ILE A 21 29.52 -5.63 -32.52
CA ILE A 21 28.33 -6.44 -32.30
C ILE A 21 27.12 -5.56 -31.94
N LEU A 22 27.29 -4.58 -31.05
CA LEU A 22 26.22 -3.65 -30.68
C LEU A 22 25.79 -2.78 -31.87
N LYS A 23 26.73 -2.22 -32.64
CA LYS A 23 26.41 -1.47 -33.86
C LYS A 23 25.58 -2.31 -34.82
N LYS A 24 25.92 -3.58 -35.03
CA LYS A 24 25.11 -4.50 -35.83
C LYS A 24 23.72 -4.71 -35.25
N LYS A 25 23.60 -4.96 -33.94
CA LYS A 25 22.33 -5.16 -33.23
C LYS A 25 21.38 -3.97 -33.37
N TYR A 26 21.92 -2.75 -33.28
CA TYR A 26 21.17 -1.50 -33.36
C TYR A 26 21.13 -0.88 -34.77
N LYS A 27 21.61 -1.60 -35.80
CA LYS A 27 21.65 -1.15 -37.21
C LYS A 27 22.44 0.16 -37.42
N LEU A 28 23.51 0.36 -36.65
CA LEU A 28 24.42 1.51 -36.70
C LEU A 28 25.77 1.16 -37.36
N THR A 29 25.78 0.22 -38.32
CA THR A 29 27.03 -0.24 -38.96
C THR A 29 27.74 0.84 -39.76
N GLU A 30 26.99 1.84 -40.24
CA GLU A 30 27.49 2.96 -41.04
C GLU A 30 28.01 4.13 -40.18
N PHE A 31 27.82 4.11 -38.87
CA PHE A 31 28.38 5.15 -37.99
C PHE A 31 29.92 5.09 -38.05
N GLU A 32 30.58 6.22 -38.32
CA GLU A 32 32.02 6.21 -38.62
C GLU A 32 32.86 5.77 -37.41
N ASP A 33 32.52 6.26 -36.22
CA ASP A 33 33.29 5.95 -35.02
C ASP A 33 33.11 4.48 -34.61
N SER A 34 34.25 3.82 -34.43
CA SER A 34 34.38 2.43 -33.99
C SER A 34 35.37 2.31 -32.82
N SER A 35 35.72 3.45 -32.20
CA SER A 35 36.57 3.51 -31.02
C SER A 35 35.86 2.87 -29.82
N PRO A 36 36.56 2.08 -29.00
CA PRO A 36 36.02 1.61 -27.73
C PRO A 36 35.85 2.74 -26.69
N ASP A 37 36.29 3.95 -27.00
CA ASP A 37 36.12 5.14 -26.15
C ASP A 37 35.03 6.09 -26.73
N SER A 38 34.22 5.59 -27.67
CA SER A 38 33.11 6.31 -28.29
C SER A 38 31.94 6.49 -27.32
N ASN A 39 31.37 7.70 -27.27
CA ASN A 39 30.11 7.95 -26.54
C ASN A 39 28.99 7.01 -26.98
N LEU A 40 28.92 6.70 -28.29
CA LEU A 40 27.93 5.74 -28.79
C LEU A 40 28.11 4.37 -28.15
N TYR A 41 29.36 3.91 -27.97
CA TYR A 41 29.58 2.62 -27.35
C TYR A 41 29.11 2.60 -25.89
N GLU A 42 29.40 3.65 -25.12
CA GLU A 42 28.92 3.78 -23.73
C GLU A 42 27.40 3.81 -23.65
N ILE A 43 26.75 4.59 -24.51
CA ILE A 43 25.29 4.66 -24.60
C ILE A 43 24.69 3.29 -24.92
N LEU A 44 25.23 2.58 -25.93
CA LEU A 44 24.74 1.24 -26.26
C LEU A 44 24.96 0.25 -25.10
N GLN A 45 26.02 0.40 -24.30
CA GLN A 45 26.22 -0.41 -23.10
C GLN A 45 25.15 -0.13 -22.03
N LYS A 46 24.79 1.14 -21.79
CA LYS A 46 23.70 1.52 -20.88
C LYS A 46 22.37 0.90 -21.31
N ILE A 47 22.07 0.92 -22.61
CA ILE A 47 20.84 0.31 -23.16
C ILE A 47 20.83 -1.21 -22.92
N GLU A 48 21.95 -1.91 -23.12
CA GLU A 48 22.05 -3.34 -22.83
C GLU A 48 21.90 -3.68 -21.34
N GLN A 49 22.17 -2.71 -20.46
CA GLN A 49 22.01 -2.83 -19.01
C GLN A 49 20.65 -2.33 -18.53
N PHE A 50 19.77 -1.87 -19.44
CA PHE A 50 18.47 -1.27 -19.13
C PHE A 50 18.58 -0.05 -18.22
N GLU A 51 19.65 0.74 -18.38
CA GLU A 51 19.83 1.99 -17.66
C GLU A 51 19.11 3.14 -18.36
N LEU A 52 18.61 4.09 -17.58
CA LEU A 52 18.08 5.35 -18.10
C LEU A 52 19.22 6.15 -18.73
N LEU A 53 19.00 6.61 -19.96
CA LEU A 53 19.91 7.56 -20.59
C LEU A 53 19.81 8.91 -19.88
N THR A 54 20.97 9.54 -19.67
CA THR A 54 21.05 10.89 -19.10
C THR A 54 20.65 11.93 -20.14
N GLU A 55 20.35 13.16 -19.71
CA GLU A 55 20.09 14.27 -20.63
C GLU A 55 21.26 14.48 -21.61
N ALA A 56 22.50 14.35 -21.14
CA ALA A 56 23.69 14.43 -21.98
C ALA A 56 23.77 13.32 -23.04
N ASP A 57 23.41 12.08 -22.68
CA ASP A 57 23.35 10.97 -23.64
C ASP A 57 22.29 11.24 -24.72
N ILE A 58 21.12 11.75 -24.31
CA ILE A 58 20.00 12.06 -25.19
C ILE A 58 20.35 13.21 -26.14
N ASP A 59 20.95 14.29 -25.63
CA ASP A 59 21.33 15.45 -26.43
C ASP A 59 22.46 15.12 -27.39
N TRP A 60 23.39 14.26 -26.98
CA TRP A 60 24.40 13.70 -27.87
C TRP A 60 23.75 12.87 -28.99
N LEU A 61 22.82 11.95 -28.67
CA LEU A 61 22.13 11.18 -29.72
C LEU A 61 21.35 12.09 -30.70
N LYS A 62 20.73 13.15 -30.20
CA LYS A 62 20.05 14.15 -31.05
C LYS A 62 21.02 14.87 -31.99
N SER A 63 22.21 15.27 -31.51
CA SER A 63 23.18 15.98 -32.36
C SER A 63 23.70 15.13 -33.54
N TYR A 64 23.60 13.80 -33.42
CA TYR A 64 23.94 12.84 -34.50
C TYR A 64 22.71 12.27 -35.23
N ASN A 65 21.51 12.84 -35.03
CA ASN A 65 20.24 12.36 -35.60
C ASN A 65 19.91 10.88 -35.28
N LEU A 66 20.38 10.37 -34.14
CA LEU A 66 20.16 8.99 -33.69
C LEU A 66 18.90 8.86 -32.82
N THR A 67 17.82 9.53 -33.21
CA THR A 67 16.57 9.59 -32.40
C THR A 67 15.88 8.25 -32.25
N GLU A 68 16.04 7.33 -33.20
CA GLU A 68 15.53 5.95 -33.10
C GLU A 68 16.20 5.18 -31.95
N ILE A 69 17.47 5.46 -31.65
CA ILE A 69 18.17 4.83 -30.53
C ILE A 69 17.62 5.30 -29.19
N ILE A 70 17.18 6.57 -29.09
CA ILE A 70 16.49 7.09 -27.91
C ILE A 70 15.20 6.30 -27.66
N LYS A 71 14.36 6.12 -28.69
CA LYS A 71 13.11 5.36 -28.58
C LYS A 71 13.36 3.92 -28.12
N VAL A 72 14.34 3.24 -28.73
CA VAL A 72 14.68 1.85 -28.36
C VAL A 72 15.19 1.77 -26.91
N ALA A 73 15.97 2.76 -26.47
CA ALA A 73 16.45 2.82 -25.09
C ALA A 73 15.29 2.98 -24.10
N GLU A 74 14.38 3.92 -24.37
CA GLU A 74 13.18 4.18 -23.57
C GLU A 74 12.28 2.94 -23.50
N GLU A 75 11.97 2.31 -24.63
CA GLU A 75 11.14 1.09 -24.68
C GLU A 75 11.73 -0.05 -23.85
N LYS A 76 13.03 -0.32 -24.00
CA LYS A 76 13.73 -1.35 -23.23
C LYS A 76 13.75 -1.06 -21.74
N TYR A 77 14.00 0.21 -21.37
CA TYR A 77 13.95 0.64 -19.98
C TYR A 77 12.55 0.43 -19.39
N LEU A 78 11.50 0.89 -20.09
CA LEU A 78 10.12 0.77 -19.64
C LEU A 78 9.67 -0.68 -19.50
N GLU A 79 10.03 -1.54 -20.46
CA GLU A 79 9.74 -2.98 -20.38
C GLU A 79 10.37 -3.61 -19.13
N LYS A 80 11.66 -3.32 -18.89
CA LYS A 80 12.39 -3.87 -17.74
C LYS A 80 11.87 -3.32 -16.41
N ASP A 81 11.62 -2.02 -16.35
CA ASP A 81 11.11 -1.35 -15.16
C ASP A 81 9.68 -1.79 -14.84
N TRP A 82 8.83 -2.00 -15.86
CA TRP A 82 7.50 -2.55 -15.67
C TRP A 82 7.55 -3.93 -15.03
N ILE A 83 8.38 -4.85 -15.53
CA ILE A 83 8.56 -6.18 -14.93
C ILE A 83 8.98 -6.06 -13.45
N ARG A 84 9.95 -5.18 -13.15
CA ARG A 84 10.40 -4.92 -11.78
C ARG A 84 9.27 -4.40 -10.88
N LEU A 85 8.44 -3.48 -11.39
CA LEU A 85 7.28 -2.94 -10.66
C LEU A 85 6.22 -4.02 -10.43
N GLN A 86 5.96 -4.88 -11.42
CA GLN A 86 5.05 -6.01 -11.27
C GLN A 86 5.56 -6.97 -10.19
N ASP A 87 6.84 -7.34 -10.21
CA ASP A 87 7.44 -8.21 -9.19
C ASP A 87 7.31 -7.61 -7.78
N LYS A 88 7.55 -6.30 -7.65
CA LYS A 88 7.47 -5.60 -6.35
C LYS A 88 6.04 -5.49 -5.81
N TYR A 89 5.06 -5.21 -6.67
CA TYR A 89 3.71 -4.80 -6.24
C TYR A 89 2.61 -5.85 -6.49
N LEU A 90 2.78 -6.74 -7.46
CA LEU A 90 1.73 -7.58 -8.02
C LEU A 90 1.95 -9.09 -7.84
N ALA A 91 2.82 -9.52 -6.92
CA ALA A 91 3.11 -10.94 -6.67
C ALA A 91 1.85 -11.83 -6.42
N THR A 92 0.68 -11.24 -6.17
CA THR A 92 -0.60 -11.92 -5.95
C THR A 92 -1.76 -11.35 -6.79
N VAL A 93 -1.48 -10.51 -7.79
CA VAL A 93 -2.49 -9.84 -8.63
C VAL A 93 -2.41 -10.41 -10.05
N GLY A 94 -3.56 -10.51 -10.73
CA GLY A 94 -3.61 -10.95 -12.13
C GLY A 94 -2.88 -9.99 -13.09
N VAL A 95 -2.88 -10.33 -14.37
CA VAL A 95 -2.23 -9.52 -15.41
C VAL A 95 -2.89 -8.13 -15.48
N LEU A 96 -2.12 -7.09 -15.13
CA LEU A 96 -2.52 -5.70 -15.33
C LEU A 96 -2.02 -5.18 -16.68
N LYS A 97 -2.83 -4.36 -17.33
CA LYS A 97 -2.41 -3.59 -18.50
C LYS A 97 -1.31 -2.58 -18.13
N PHE A 98 -0.43 -2.27 -19.09
CA PHE A 98 0.67 -1.32 -18.86
C PHE A 98 0.13 0.06 -18.49
N ASP A 99 -0.71 0.68 -19.32
CA ASP A 99 -1.37 1.95 -18.98
C ASP A 99 -2.76 1.69 -18.36
N PRO A 100 -3.11 2.27 -17.19
CA PRO A 100 -2.42 3.33 -16.44
C PRO A 100 -1.48 2.85 -15.33
N PHE A 101 -1.31 1.53 -15.16
CA PHE A 101 -0.72 0.98 -13.96
C PHE A 101 0.79 1.16 -13.86
N TYR A 102 1.51 1.26 -14.99
CA TYR A 102 2.92 1.64 -15.00
C TYR A 102 3.11 3.00 -14.31
N ASN A 103 2.35 4.00 -14.73
CA ASN A 103 2.43 5.36 -14.18
C ASN A 103 2.09 5.39 -12.69
N ILE A 104 1.05 4.66 -12.27
CA ILE A 104 0.65 4.57 -10.86
C ILE A 104 1.78 3.92 -10.04
N LEU A 105 2.27 2.75 -10.46
CA LEU A 105 3.28 2.01 -9.71
C LEU A 105 4.62 2.76 -9.69
N SER A 106 5.01 3.41 -10.79
CA SER A 106 6.21 4.24 -10.86
C SER A 106 6.14 5.41 -9.86
N LYS A 107 5.00 6.11 -9.77
CA LYS A 107 4.82 7.16 -8.75
C LYS A 107 4.91 6.62 -7.33
N LEU A 108 4.24 5.50 -7.05
CA LEU A 108 4.33 4.85 -5.73
C LEU A 108 5.77 4.43 -5.40
N ASP A 109 6.53 3.97 -6.38
CA ASP A 109 7.92 3.55 -6.22
C ASP A 109 8.84 4.72 -5.88
N LYS A 110 8.58 5.89 -6.48
CA LYS A 110 9.26 7.16 -6.24
C LYS A 110 8.82 7.87 -4.94
N GLY A 111 7.80 7.35 -4.25
CA GLY A 111 7.25 8.00 -3.05
C GLY A 111 6.35 9.21 -3.37
N GLU A 112 5.85 9.32 -4.59
CA GLU A 112 5.01 10.42 -5.04
C GLU A 112 3.54 10.15 -4.74
N ARG A 113 2.80 11.23 -4.42
CA ARG A 113 1.35 11.15 -4.20
C ARG A 113 0.61 10.88 -5.51
N LEU A 114 -0.44 10.09 -5.42
CA LEU A 114 -1.35 9.85 -6.54
C LEU A 114 -2.40 10.94 -6.63
N ASP A 115 -2.73 11.34 -7.85
CA ASP A 115 -3.89 12.19 -8.09
C ASP A 115 -5.21 11.41 -7.94
N LYS A 116 -6.33 12.13 -8.05
CA LYS A 116 -7.66 11.57 -7.88
C LYS A 116 -7.98 10.49 -8.93
N LEU A 117 -7.54 10.66 -10.18
CA LEU A 117 -7.82 9.72 -11.26
C LEU A 117 -7.09 8.40 -11.04
N MET A 118 -5.80 8.47 -10.70
CA MET A 118 -4.96 7.32 -10.36
C MET A 118 -5.50 6.56 -9.14
N PHE A 119 -5.95 7.28 -8.11
CA PHE A 119 -6.60 6.67 -6.95
C PHE A 119 -7.89 5.94 -7.36
N THR A 120 -8.73 6.55 -8.20
CA THR A 120 -9.96 5.91 -8.69
C THR A 120 -9.65 4.63 -9.46
N GLN A 121 -8.62 4.62 -10.32
CA GLN A 121 -8.20 3.43 -11.05
C GLN A 121 -7.80 2.28 -10.10
N LEU A 122 -7.04 2.57 -9.04
CA LEU A 122 -6.72 1.56 -8.02
C LEU A 122 -7.96 1.02 -7.30
N THR A 123 -8.96 1.86 -7.03
CA THR A 123 -10.19 1.42 -6.37
C THR A 123 -11.07 0.56 -7.28
N THR A 124 -11.20 0.92 -8.56
CA THR A 124 -12.01 0.19 -9.55
C THR A 124 -11.48 -1.22 -9.77
N GLU A 125 -10.16 -1.37 -9.87
CA GLU A 125 -9.51 -2.68 -10.01
C GLU A 125 -9.35 -3.43 -8.67
N ASN A 126 -9.91 -2.91 -7.58
CA ASN A 126 -9.79 -3.47 -6.23
C ASN A 126 -8.33 -3.71 -5.79
N LEU A 127 -7.40 -2.87 -6.22
CA LEU A 127 -5.96 -3.02 -5.90
C LEU A 127 -5.61 -2.51 -4.50
N LEU A 128 -6.48 -1.72 -3.87
CA LEU A 128 -6.35 -1.27 -2.49
C LEU A 128 -6.79 -2.33 -1.46
N THR A 129 -6.32 -3.56 -1.62
CA THR A 129 -6.60 -4.65 -0.67
C THR A 129 -5.79 -4.51 0.64
N PRO A 130 -6.39 -4.77 1.82
CA PRO A 130 -5.68 -4.66 3.09
C PRO A 130 -4.40 -5.50 3.13
N GLY A 131 -3.28 -4.86 3.45
CA GLY A 131 -1.97 -5.49 3.58
C GLY A 131 -1.19 -5.71 2.28
N SER A 132 -1.75 -5.40 1.10
CA SER A 132 -0.99 -5.47 -0.15
C SER A 132 0.12 -4.41 -0.21
N LYS A 133 1.14 -4.65 -1.05
CA LYS A 133 2.24 -3.70 -1.20
C LYS A 133 1.78 -2.36 -1.77
N ILE A 134 0.84 -2.37 -2.71
CA ILE A 134 0.22 -1.15 -3.28
C ILE A 134 -0.46 -0.35 -2.17
N THR A 135 -1.37 -0.98 -1.43
CA THR A 135 -2.12 -0.35 -0.34
C THR A 135 -1.20 0.23 0.71
N THR A 136 -0.23 -0.56 1.18
CA THR A 136 0.66 -0.14 2.26
C THR A 136 1.58 1.01 1.83
N THR A 137 2.06 0.99 0.59
CA THR A 137 2.89 2.07 0.03
C THR A 137 2.09 3.34 -0.16
N TYR A 138 0.90 3.27 -0.78
CA TYR A 138 0.02 4.42 -0.97
C TYR A 138 -0.32 5.11 0.36
N TYR A 139 -0.79 4.33 1.35
CA TYR A 139 -1.17 4.91 2.63
C TYR A 139 0.02 5.41 3.44
N GLN A 140 1.23 4.85 3.24
CA GLN A 140 2.43 5.42 3.84
C GLN A 140 2.73 6.81 3.27
N ILE A 141 2.72 6.97 1.94
CA ILE A 141 2.96 8.26 1.28
C ILE A 141 1.94 9.30 1.76
N GLU A 142 0.66 8.93 1.82
CA GLU A 142 -0.38 9.83 2.34
C GLU A 142 -0.16 10.16 3.83
N ALA A 143 0.27 9.21 4.66
CA ALA A 143 0.53 9.46 6.07
C ALA A 143 1.71 10.43 6.27
N ASP A 144 2.81 10.21 5.54
CA ASP A 144 4.00 11.08 5.56
C ASP A 144 3.62 12.52 5.15
N PHE A 145 2.87 12.69 4.06
CA PHE A 145 2.38 14.00 3.62
C PHE A 145 1.54 14.70 4.70
N PHE A 146 0.54 14.03 5.28
CA PHE A 146 -0.31 14.66 6.29
C PHE A 146 0.41 14.90 7.61
N GLU A 147 1.45 14.12 7.94
CA GLU A 147 2.34 14.45 9.06
C GLU A 147 3.10 15.74 8.84
N ASP A 148 3.66 15.95 7.65
CA ASP A 148 4.37 17.19 7.33
C ASP A 148 3.42 18.39 7.35
N GLU A 149 2.19 18.22 6.85
CA GLU A 149 1.14 19.22 6.97
C GLU A 149 0.77 19.51 8.44
N PHE A 150 0.70 18.49 9.29
CA PHE A 150 0.50 18.68 10.73
C PHE A 150 1.70 19.38 11.39
N LYS A 151 2.93 19.06 11.00
CA LYS A 151 4.13 19.75 11.52
C LYS A 151 4.10 21.23 11.17
N ARG A 152 3.65 21.57 9.96
CA ARG A 152 3.54 22.95 9.43
C ARG A 152 2.40 23.75 10.07
N THR A 153 1.20 23.18 10.13
CA THR A 153 -0.03 23.89 10.54
C THR A 153 -0.36 23.75 12.01
N LYS A 154 0.14 22.70 12.67
CA LYS A 154 -0.27 22.23 14.01
C LYS A 154 -1.77 21.91 14.12
N ASP A 155 -2.46 21.71 12.99
CA ASP A 155 -3.88 21.39 12.98
C ASP A 155 -4.14 19.96 13.51
N LYS A 156 -4.65 19.88 14.74
CA LYS A 156 -4.93 18.61 15.41
C LYS A 156 -6.02 17.79 14.70
N TRP A 157 -6.85 18.40 13.85
CA TRP A 157 -7.85 17.68 13.06
C TRP A 157 -7.24 16.74 12.01
N LEU A 158 -5.95 16.90 11.71
CA LEU A 158 -5.21 15.97 10.85
C LEU A 158 -4.86 14.65 11.56
N ILE A 159 -4.75 14.64 12.89
CA ILE A 159 -4.27 13.49 13.68
C ILE A 159 -5.11 12.22 13.43
N PRO A 160 -6.46 12.25 13.46
CA PRO A 160 -7.26 11.07 13.16
C PRO A 160 -6.98 10.46 11.78
N LYS A 161 -6.78 11.32 10.78
CA LYS A 161 -6.50 10.94 9.39
C LYS A 161 -5.12 10.31 9.26
N ILE A 162 -4.09 10.95 9.83
CA ILE A 162 -2.72 10.43 9.85
C ILE A 162 -2.68 9.05 10.52
N SER A 163 -3.28 8.92 11.70
CA SER A 163 -3.36 7.65 12.42
C SER A 163 -4.06 6.56 11.58
N SER A 164 -5.16 6.90 10.92
CA SER A 164 -5.87 5.98 10.02
C SER A 164 -4.98 5.52 8.86
N TYR A 165 -4.23 6.42 8.22
CA TYR A 165 -3.31 6.08 7.14
C TYR A 165 -2.14 5.22 7.63
N TRP A 166 -1.54 5.51 8.78
CA TRP A 166 -0.51 4.65 9.34
C TRP A 166 -0.98 3.24 9.62
N ARG A 167 -2.20 3.08 10.14
CA ARG A 167 -2.81 1.76 10.34
C ARG A 167 -3.00 1.02 9.02
N LYS A 168 -3.53 1.70 8.00
CA LYS A 168 -3.72 1.12 6.66
C LYS A 168 -2.40 0.81 5.94
N ALA A 169 -1.31 1.49 6.34
CA ALA A 169 0.06 1.19 5.94
C ALA A 169 0.71 0.02 6.72
N ASN A 170 -0.05 -0.68 7.58
CA ASN A 170 0.44 -1.69 8.52
C ASN A 170 1.53 -1.19 9.48
N LYS A 171 1.55 0.11 9.80
CA LYS A 171 2.49 0.75 10.74
C LYS A 171 1.76 1.29 11.96
N SER A 172 0.96 0.45 12.63
CA SER A 172 0.10 0.86 13.74
C SER A 172 0.87 1.45 14.94
N LEU A 173 2.16 1.15 15.11
CA LEU A 173 3.00 1.82 16.11
C LEU A 173 3.17 3.32 15.83
N LYS A 174 3.34 3.73 14.57
CA LYS A 174 3.36 5.16 14.19
C LYS A 174 2.01 5.83 14.46
N ALA A 175 0.90 5.10 14.26
CA ALA A 175 -0.44 5.58 14.61
C ALA A 175 -0.60 5.84 16.13
N LEU A 176 0.00 4.99 16.97
CA LEU A 176 0.03 5.20 18.42
C LEU A 176 0.93 6.39 18.80
N GLU A 177 2.06 6.56 18.11
CA GLU A 177 2.97 7.69 18.31
C GLU A 177 2.30 9.04 17.99
N ILE A 178 1.68 9.19 16.83
CA ILE A 178 1.06 10.47 16.43
C ILE A 178 -0.12 10.85 17.34
N THR A 179 -0.79 9.85 17.92
CA THR A 179 -1.89 10.11 18.85
C THR A 179 -1.39 10.33 20.27
N SER A 180 -0.13 9.98 20.61
CA SER A 180 0.48 10.00 21.97
C SER A 180 0.32 11.34 22.72
N LYS A 181 0.48 11.29 24.05
CA LYS A 181 0.32 12.48 24.91
C LYS A 181 1.28 13.62 24.54
N SER A 182 2.46 13.31 23.99
CA SER A 182 3.44 14.31 23.54
C SER A 182 2.99 15.06 22.28
N LYS A 183 2.16 14.44 21.44
CA LYS A 183 1.58 15.07 20.23
C LYS A 183 0.23 15.72 20.51
N VAL A 184 -0.62 15.05 21.30
CA VAL A 184 -1.92 15.58 21.71
C VAL A 184 -2.28 15.13 23.12
N ASN A 185 -2.38 16.11 24.03
CA ASN A 185 -2.85 15.85 25.39
C ASN A 185 -4.39 15.85 25.41
N LEU A 186 -4.99 14.65 25.44
CA LEU A 186 -6.44 14.45 25.45
C LEU A 186 -7.14 14.97 26.72
N GLU A 187 -6.41 15.12 27.84
CA GLU A 187 -6.96 15.70 29.07
C GLU A 187 -7.22 17.19 28.90
N LYS A 188 -6.33 17.88 28.17
CA LYS A 188 -6.40 19.33 27.90
C LYS A 188 -7.19 19.68 26.63
N LEU A 189 -7.58 18.68 25.83
CA LEU A 189 -8.32 18.90 24.60
C LEU A 189 -9.80 19.20 24.89
N LYS A 190 -10.21 20.46 24.66
CA LYS A 190 -11.59 20.93 24.89
C LYS A 190 -12.59 20.42 23.84
N ASP A 191 -12.12 20.26 22.61
CA ASP A 191 -12.93 19.77 21.48
C ASP A 191 -13.29 18.29 21.69
N LYS A 192 -14.55 18.04 22.03
CA LYS A 192 -15.08 16.71 22.35
C LYS A 192 -15.12 15.82 21.11
N ASP A 193 -15.48 16.36 19.96
CA ASP A 193 -15.63 15.60 18.72
C ASP A 193 -14.27 15.13 18.23
N LEU A 194 -13.29 16.04 18.22
CA LEU A 194 -11.92 15.68 17.89
C LEU A 194 -11.35 14.67 18.90
N LYS A 195 -11.63 14.86 20.20
CA LYS A 195 -11.20 13.92 21.25
C LYS A 195 -11.77 12.52 21.02
N ALA A 196 -13.06 12.40 20.71
CA ALA A 196 -13.69 11.12 20.40
C ALA A 196 -13.04 10.46 19.17
N ARG A 197 -12.80 11.21 18.08
CA ARG A 197 -12.14 10.69 16.87
C ARG A 197 -10.72 10.22 17.13
N ILE A 198 -9.94 10.93 17.95
CA ILE A 198 -8.59 10.52 18.33
C ILE A 198 -8.62 9.24 19.17
N LEU A 199 -9.56 9.13 20.12
CA LEU A 199 -9.73 7.92 20.93
C LEU A 199 -10.09 6.71 20.07
N VAL A 200 -11.00 6.85 19.10
CA VAL A 200 -11.38 5.76 18.17
C VAL A 200 -10.17 5.32 17.34
N THR A 201 -9.46 6.23 16.67
CA THR A 201 -8.34 5.83 15.80
C THR A 201 -7.19 5.22 16.61
N ARG A 202 -6.94 5.70 17.83
CA ARG A 202 -5.94 5.15 18.74
C ARG A 202 -6.34 3.76 19.25
N GLY A 203 -7.59 3.59 19.67
CA GLY A 203 -8.11 2.28 20.09
C GLY A 203 -8.03 1.26 18.96
N ALA A 204 -8.32 1.70 17.74
CA ALA A 204 -8.19 0.85 16.57
C ALA A 204 -6.72 0.50 16.24
N ALA A 205 -5.76 1.40 16.52
CA ALA A 205 -4.33 1.08 16.42
C ALA A 205 -3.88 0.07 17.49
N PHE A 206 -4.36 0.19 18.74
CA PHE A 206 -4.13 -0.80 19.80
C PHE A 206 -4.68 -2.19 19.43
N ARG A 207 -5.87 -2.22 18.80
CA ARG A 207 -6.46 -3.46 18.28
C ARG A 207 -5.57 -4.14 17.26
N ASP A 208 -4.99 -3.38 16.32
CA ASP A 208 -4.11 -3.94 15.28
C ASP A 208 -2.85 -4.57 15.90
N VAL A 209 -2.31 -3.99 16.98
CA VAL A 209 -1.18 -4.56 17.74
C VAL A 209 -1.60 -5.56 18.82
N ARG A 210 -2.86 -6.06 18.77
CA ARG A 210 -3.44 -7.08 19.65
C ARG A 210 -3.56 -6.70 21.14
N GLN A 211 -3.46 -5.42 21.47
CA GLN A 211 -3.75 -4.88 22.79
C GLN A 211 -5.25 -4.59 22.92
N LEU A 212 -6.03 -5.66 23.06
CA LEU A 212 -7.49 -5.61 22.93
C LEU A 212 -8.20 -4.96 24.13
N ASN A 213 -7.62 -5.02 25.33
CA ASN A 213 -8.22 -4.38 26.51
C ASN A 213 -8.10 -2.86 26.43
N GLU A 214 -6.94 -2.38 26.01
CA GLU A 214 -6.62 -0.97 25.75
C GLU A 214 -7.53 -0.43 24.64
N ALA A 215 -7.66 -1.19 23.54
CA ALA A 215 -8.58 -0.86 22.45
C ALA A 215 -10.02 -0.71 22.94
N LYS A 216 -10.51 -1.66 23.75
CA LYS A 216 -11.87 -1.64 24.31
C LYS A 216 -12.10 -0.44 25.21
N ASN A 217 -11.16 -0.15 26.12
CA ASN A 217 -11.27 0.98 27.04
C ASN A 217 -11.35 2.32 26.28
N LEU A 218 -10.48 2.53 25.29
CA LEU A 218 -10.51 3.75 24.48
C LEU A 218 -11.79 3.88 23.67
N ALA A 219 -12.31 2.77 23.14
CA ALA A 219 -13.57 2.76 22.41
C ALA A 219 -14.77 3.10 23.32
N LEU A 220 -14.79 2.58 24.56
CA LEU A 220 -15.80 2.95 25.57
C LEU A 220 -15.71 4.43 25.95
N GLN A 221 -14.50 4.97 26.13
CA GLN A 221 -14.31 6.40 26.38
C GLN A 221 -14.80 7.27 25.21
N ALA A 222 -14.52 6.86 23.98
CA ALA A 222 -15.01 7.55 22.79
C ALA A 222 -16.55 7.52 22.72
N HIS A 223 -17.16 6.36 22.96
CA HIS A 223 -18.63 6.22 22.99
C HIS A 223 -19.28 7.06 24.09
N LYS A 224 -18.64 7.19 25.26
CA LYS A 224 -19.13 8.07 26.33
C LYS A 224 -19.14 9.54 25.93
N ILE A 225 -18.20 9.96 25.09
CA ILE A 225 -18.10 11.34 24.60
C ILE A 225 -19.09 11.58 23.46
N ASP A 226 -19.14 10.66 22.51
CA ASP A 226 -20.02 10.71 21.34
C ASP A 226 -20.78 9.39 21.19
N SER A 227 -21.90 9.31 21.89
CA SER A 227 -22.75 8.11 21.92
C SER A 227 -23.60 7.94 20.66
N LYS A 228 -23.69 8.96 19.82
CA LYS A 228 -24.47 8.94 18.57
C LYS A 228 -23.64 8.43 17.39
N SER A 229 -22.30 8.54 17.46
CA SER A 229 -21.43 8.00 16.42
C SER A 229 -21.45 6.47 16.37
N HIS A 230 -21.51 5.92 15.16
CA HIS A 230 -21.35 4.49 14.96
C HIS A 230 -19.89 4.01 15.09
N HIS A 231 -18.89 4.91 14.96
CA HIS A 231 -17.48 4.49 14.90
C HIS A 231 -16.96 3.82 16.20
N PRO A 232 -17.24 4.35 17.41
CA PRO A 232 -16.90 3.65 18.65
C PRO A 232 -17.57 2.27 18.75
N CYS A 233 -18.84 2.17 18.35
CA CYS A 233 -19.61 0.92 18.38
C CYS A 233 -19.00 -0.13 17.43
N THR A 234 -18.62 0.26 16.20
CA THR A 234 -17.93 -0.65 15.27
C THR A 234 -16.60 -1.16 15.84
N LEU A 235 -15.82 -0.28 16.49
CA LEU A 235 -14.57 -0.68 17.14
C LEU A 235 -14.82 -1.61 18.34
N LEU A 236 -15.83 -1.34 19.16
CA LEU A 236 -16.24 -2.19 20.29
C LEU A 236 -16.66 -3.58 19.81
N GLY A 237 -17.49 -3.66 18.77
CA GLY A 237 -17.92 -4.92 18.17
C GLY A 237 -16.72 -5.78 17.76
N ALA A 238 -15.83 -5.21 16.94
CA ALA A 238 -14.63 -5.90 16.49
C ALA A 238 -13.68 -6.29 17.64
N THR A 239 -13.56 -5.44 18.67
CA THR A 239 -12.69 -5.72 19.83
C THR A 239 -13.26 -6.82 20.72
N CYS A 240 -14.56 -6.81 20.98
CA CYS A 240 -15.25 -7.86 21.74
C CYS A 240 -15.13 -9.22 21.06
N TYR A 241 -15.29 -9.25 19.73
CA TYR A 241 -15.02 -10.44 18.93
C TYR A 241 -13.56 -10.91 19.06
N GLY A 242 -12.59 -9.99 18.99
CA GLY A 242 -11.18 -10.28 19.24
C GLY A 242 -10.92 -10.89 20.63
N LEU A 243 -11.70 -10.47 21.64
CA LEU A 243 -11.64 -10.99 23.02
C LEU A 243 -12.39 -12.32 23.20
N GLY A 244 -13.09 -12.84 22.19
CA GLY A 244 -13.94 -14.02 22.31
C GLY A 244 -15.32 -13.76 22.94
N LYS A 245 -15.68 -12.49 23.17
CA LYS A 245 -16.98 -12.06 23.72
C LYS A 245 -17.95 -11.79 22.58
N TYR A 246 -18.39 -12.83 21.88
CA TYR A 246 -19.14 -12.70 20.63
C TYR A 246 -20.53 -12.07 20.83
N GLY A 247 -21.23 -12.37 21.93
CA GLY A 247 -22.51 -11.74 22.27
C GLY A 247 -22.39 -10.22 22.49
N ASP A 248 -21.40 -9.78 23.25
CA ASP A 248 -21.08 -8.35 23.37
C ASP A 248 -20.74 -7.75 22.00
N GLY A 249 -19.99 -8.49 21.18
CA GLY A 249 -19.60 -8.07 19.84
C GLY A 249 -20.80 -7.81 18.93
N ASP A 250 -21.76 -8.73 18.93
CA ASP A 250 -23.02 -8.62 18.22
C ASP A 250 -23.82 -7.40 18.67
N TYR A 251 -23.99 -7.22 19.99
CA TYR A 251 -24.67 -6.06 20.55
C TYR A 251 -24.06 -4.74 20.03
N TRP A 252 -22.74 -4.61 20.08
CA TRP A 252 -22.09 -3.38 19.62
C TRP A 252 -22.18 -3.17 18.10
N PHE A 253 -22.21 -4.23 17.30
CA PHE A 253 -22.45 -4.11 15.85
C PHE A 253 -23.90 -3.71 15.54
N GLU A 254 -24.88 -4.24 16.28
CA GLU A 254 -26.28 -3.80 16.19
C GLU A 254 -26.42 -2.31 16.56
N GLU A 255 -25.78 -1.89 17.65
CA GLU A 255 -25.75 -0.48 18.05
C GLU A 255 -25.09 0.40 16.98
N ALA A 256 -24.05 -0.10 16.31
CA ALA A 256 -23.42 0.62 15.21
C ALA A 256 -24.37 0.78 14.01
N GLN A 257 -25.14 -0.26 13.65
CA GLN A 257 -26.12 -0.19 12.56
C GLN A 257 -27.24 0.80 12.86
N GLN A 258 -27.76 0.78 14.09
CA GLN A 258 -28.78 1.76 14.53
C GLN A 258 -28.29 3.21 14.43
N ARG A 259 -26.96 3.42 14.47
CA ARG A 259 -26.29 4.72 14.34
C ARG A 259 -25.77 5.01 12.93
N GLY A 260 -26.17 4.21 11.94
CA GLY A 260 -25.88 4.44 10.52
C GLY A 260 -24.64 3.75 9.97
N ALA A 261 -24.04 2.78 10.67
CA ALA A 261 -22.98 1.97 10.08
C ALA A 261 -23.53 1.10 8.93
N ASP A 262 -22.85 1.11 7.78
CA ASP A 262 -23.14 0.18 6.69
C ASP A 262 -22.85 -1.26 7.13
N ILE A 263 -23.82 -2.14 6.93
CA ILE A 263 -23.69 -3.59 7.17
C ILE A 263 -22.50 -4.20 6.43
N LYS A 264 -22.17 -3.68 5.23
CA LYS A 264 -21.02 -4.14 4.45
C LYS A 264 -19.70 -3.84 5.14
N ASP A 265 -19.60 -2.74 5.89
CA ASP A 265 -18.38 -2.39 6.62
C ASP A 265 -18.21 -3.24 7.88
N ILE A 266 -19.32 -3.55 8.56
CA ILE A 266 -19.31 -4.52 9.67
C ILE A 266 -18.88 -5.90 9.17
N ASP A 267 -19.41 -6.34 8.03
CA ASP A 267 -19.03 -7.61 7.41
C ASP A 267 -17.54 -7.66 7.05
N LYS A 268 -16.98 -6.55 6.55
CA LYS A 268 -15.54 -6.44 6.28
C LYS A 268 -14.72 -6.60 7.56
N GLU A 269 -15.13 -5.97 8.67
CA GLU A 269 -14.42 -6.10 9.95
C GLU A 269 -14.46 -7.55 10.48
N ILE A 270 -15.59 -8.25 10.37
CA ILE A 270 -15.69 -9.66 10.78
C ILE A 270 -14.83 -10.56 9.88
N LYS A 271 -14.91 -10.39 8.56
CA LYS A 271 -14.06 -11.14 7.62
C LYS A 271 -12.58 -10.91 7.90
N ARG A 272 -12.19 -9.66 8.18
CA ARG A 272 -10.83 -9.29 8.56
C ARG A 272 -10.40 -10.01 9.84
N LEU A 273 -11.21 -9.97 10.88
CA LEU A 273 -10.93 -10.66 12.14
C LEU A 273 -10.72 -12.16 11.94
N VAL A 274 -11.62 -12.84 11.22
CA VAL A 274 -11.52 -14.28 10.94
C VAL A 274 -10.22 -14.58 10.19
N LYS A 275 -9.90 -13.80 9.15
CA LYS A 275 -8.67 -13.94 8.36
C LYS A 275 -7.40 -13.71 9.20
N GLU A 276 -7.41 -12.72 10.08
CA GLU A 276 -6.26 -12.34 10.91
C GLU A 276 -6.10 -13.23 12.15
N THR A 277 -7.06 -14.09 12.48
CA THR A 277 -6.96 -14.98 13.64
C THR A 277 -6.07 -16.18 13.29
N SER A 278 -4.80 -16.10 13.69
CA SER A 278 -3.79 -17.15 13.44
C SER A 278 -4.08 -18.44 14.21
N ASN A 279 -4.64 -18.34 15.42
CA ASN A 279 -5.00 -19.52 16.22
C ASN A 279 -6.17 -20.26 15.55
N ARG A 280 -5.90 -21.45 15.01
CA ARG A 280 -6.86 -22.27 14.29
C ARG A 280 -8.09 -22.64 15.12
N LYS A 281 -7.91 -22.97 16.41
CA LYS A 281 -9.03 -23.32 17.31
C LYS A 281 -9.95 -22.13 17.50
N LYS A 282 -9.38 -20.97 17.85
CA LYS A 282 -10.15 -19.72 18.02
C LYS A 282 -10.83 -19.28 16.72
N ARG A 283 -10.15 -19.42 15.58
CA ARG A 283 -10.76 -19.13 14.26
C ARG A 283 -11.95 -20.03 13.98
N LYS A 284 -11.85 -21.33 14.28
CA LYS A 284 -12.95 -22.29 14.15
C LYS A 284 -14.12 -21.95 15.07
N GLU A 285 -13.85 -21.57 16.32
CA GLU A 285 -14.89 -21.13 17.28
C GLU A 285 -15.65 -19.90 16.76
N ILE A 286 -14.95 -18.90 16.20
CA ILE A 286 -15.58 -17.71 15.59
C ILE A 286 -16.47 -18.14 14.41
N ILE A 287 -15.97 -18.99 13.51
CA ILE A 287 -16.71 -19.46 12.34
C ILE A 287 -17.96 -20.24 12.79
N GLU A 288 -17.84 -21.16 13.74
CA GLU A 288 -18.97 -21.93 14.28
C GLU A 288 -20.03 -21.03 14.91
N TYR A 289 -19.62 -20.03 15.69
CA TYR A 289 -20.52 -19.02 16.25
C TYR A 289 -21.32 -18.30 15.15
N LEU A 290 -20.62 -17.77 14.13
CA LEU A 290 -21.24 -17.05 13.02
C LEU A 290 -22.18 -17.95 12.20
N LEU A 291 -21.79 -19.21 11.96
CA LEU A 291 -22.62 -20.19 11.25
C LEU A 291 -23.92 -20.50 12.02
N LYS A 292 -23.85 -20.64 13.35
CA LYS A 292 -25.03 -20.86 14.20
C LYS A 292 -25.98 -19.67 14.10
N LYS A 293 -25.45 -18.44 14.14
CA LYS A 293 -26.25 -17.21 14.01
C LYS A 293 -26.91 -17.07 12.64
N ILE A 294 -26.19 -17.35 11.55
CA ILE A 294 -26.75 -17.34 10.19
C ILE A 294 -27.91 -18.36 10.05
N LYS A 295 -27.78 -19.55 10.64
CA LYS A 295 -28.86 -20.54 10.68
C LYS A 295 -30.09 -20.04 11.47
N GLY A 296 -29.87 -19.36 12.59
CA GLY A 296 -30.94 -18.72 13.36
C GLY A 296 -31.65 -17.60 12.60
N ASN A 297 -30.92 -16.80 11.80
CA ASN A 297 -31.50 -15.74 10.98
C ASN A 297 -32.36 -16.28 9.83
N MET A 298 -32.01 -17.45 9.25
CA MET A 298 -32.86 -18.14 8.26
C MET A 298 -34.20 -18.63 8.84
N LEU A 299 -34.35 -18.67 10.17
CA LEU A 299 -35.58 -19.03 10.88
C LEU A 299 -36.40 -17.81 11.32
N GLY A 300 -36.14 -16.60 10.78
CA GLY A 300 -36.95 -15.41 10.99
C GLY A 300 -36.41 -14.37 11.99
N LEU A 301 -35.14 -14.49 12.42
CA LEU A 301 -34.48 -13.49 13.29
C LEU A 301 -33.80 -12.38 12.47
N LYS A 302 -33.78 -11.16 13.02
CA LYS A 302 -33.24 -9.93 12.41
C LYS A 302 -31.82 -10.15 11.86
N ASN A 303 -31.60 -9.84 10.59
CA ASN A 303 -30.32 -10.12 9.94
C ASN A 303 -29.29 -9.01 10.23
N ILE A 304 -28.25 -9.34 10.99
CA ILE A 304 -27.21 -8.37 11.43
C ILE A 304 -26.00 -8.40 10.49
N TYR A 305 -25.88 -9.43 9.62
CA TYR A 305 -24.76 -9.62 8.72
C TYR A 305 -25.24 -9.96 7.30
N SER A 306 -24.54 -9.52 6.27
CA SER A 306 -24.77 -10.01 4.89
C SER A 306 -23.84 -11.16 4.52
N ILE A 307 -22.97 -11.59 5.44
CA ILE A 307 -22.06 -12.73 5.28
C ILE A 307 -22.87 -14.02 5.13
N ASN A 308 -22.62 -14.76 4.05
CA ASN A 308 -23.25 -16.06 3.83
C ASN A 308 -22.34 -17.23 4.25
N GLN A 309 -22.95 -18.42 4.32
CA GLN A 309 -22.29 -19.65 4.77
C GLN A 309 -21.07 -20.02 3.91
N TYR A 310 -21.13 -19.78 2.60
CA TYR A 310 -20.04 -20.07 1.66
C TYR A 310 -18.82 -19.17 1.90
N GLN A 311 -19.04 -17.89 2.20
CA GLN A 311 -17.96 -16.94 2.50
C GLN A 311 -17.21 -17.34 3.77
N LEU A 312 -17.90 -17.83 4.81
CA LEU A 312 -17.26 -18.27 6.05
C LEU A 312 -16.47 -19.57 5.89
N ARG A 313 -16.99 -20.53 5.13
CA ARG A 313 -16.33 -21.83 4.91
C ARG A 313 -14.99 -21.72 4.17
N ARG A 314 -14.75 -20.63 3.43
CA ARG A 314 -13.45 -20.35 2.78
C ARG A 314 -12.31 -20.05 3.77
N PHE A 315 -12.61 -19.81 5.05
CA PHE A 315 -11.61 -19.49 6.08
C PHE A 315 -11.25 -20.67 7.01
N ASN A 316 -11.83 -21.86 6.77
CA ASN A 316 -11.60 -23.06 7.60
C ASN A 316 -10.26 -23.74 7.32
#